data_AF-A0A411AFE0-F1
#
_entry.id   AF-A0A411AFE0-F1
#
_cell.length_a   1.000
_cell.length_b   1.000
_cell.length_c   1.000
_cell.angle_alpha   90.00
_cell.angle_beta   90.00
_cell.angle_gamma   90.00
#
_symmetry.space_group_name_H-M   'P 1'
#
loop_
_entity.id
_entity.type
_entity.pdbx_description
1 polymer ?
#
loop_
_entity_poly.entity_id
_entity_poly.type
_entity_poly.pdbx_seq_one_letter_code
_entity_poly.pdbx_strand_id
1 'polypeptide(L)' 'MSFTEKQATLVKSSWEVFNQNIPIYSVLFYANILEKAPAAKDLFSFLKNSDGVPKGNLELQAHAEKV' A
#
# COMPACT_ATOMS: atom_id res chain seq x y z
N MET A 1 -20.92 -4.19 16.69
CA MET A 1 -20.34 -2.83 16.65
C MET A 1 -20.59 -2.28 15.25
N SER A 2 -21.25 -1.12 15.11
CA SER A 2 -21.54 -0.51 13.81
C SER A 2 -20.46 0.51 13.46
N PHE A 3 -20.09 0.61 12.18
CA PHE A 3 -19.22 1.66 11.66
C PHE A 3 -19.93 3.01 11.75
N THR A 4 -19.34 3.94 12.49
CA THR A 4 -19.94 5.26 12.73
C THR A 4 -19.55 6.27 11.66
N GLU A 5 -20.35 7.33 11.51
CA GLU A 5 -20.05 8.44 10.60
C GLU A 5 -18.69 9.08 10.92
N LYS A 6 -18.38 9.30 12.21
CA LYS A 6 -17.09 9.84 12.64
C LYS A 6 -15.91 8.96 12.18
N GLN A 7 -16.05 7.64 12.25
CA GLN A 7 -15.03 6.72 11.74
C GLN A 7 -14.93 6.79 10.22
N ALA A 8 -16.05 6.89 9.51
CA ALA A 8 -16.07 7.08 8.06
C ALA A 8 -15.35 8.35 7.61
N THR A 9 -15.58 9.48 8.31
CA THR A 9 -14.90 10.75 8.03
C THR A 9 -13.40 10.66 8.25
N LEU A 10 -12.95 10.00 9.32
CA LEU A 10 -11.52 9.80 9.59
C LEU A 10 -10.85 8.94 8.52
N VAL A 11 -11.47 7.82 8.14
CA VAL A 11 -10.95 6.96 7.06
C VAL A 11 -10.87 7.75 5.75
N LYS A 12 -11.94 8.43 5.36
CA LYS A 12 -11.98 9.22 4.12
C LYS A 12 -10.89 10.30 4.06
N SER A 13 -10.77 11.12 5.10
CA SER A 13 -9.79 12.20 5.14
C SER A 13 -8.35 11.67 5.12
N SER A 14 -8.07 10.57 5.84
CA SER A 14 -6.74 9.93 5.79
C SER A 14 -6.42 9.32 4.42
N TRP A 15 -7.41 8.75 3.75
CA TRP A 15 -7.29 8.19 2.40
C TRP A 15 -7.00 9.28 1.35
N GLU A 16 -7.65 10.44 1.45
CA GLU A 16 -7.40 11.58 0.55
C GLU A 16 -5.94 12.06 0.64
N VAL A 17 -5.36 12.10 1.85
CA VAL A 17 -3.94 12.44 2.05
C VAL A 17 -3.01 11.36 1.50
N PHE A 18 -3.36 10.08 1.67
CA PHE A 18 -2.61 8.96 1.10
C PHE A 18 -2.57 9.05 -0.44
N ASN A 19 -3.71 9.31 -1.09
CA ASN A 19 -3.82 9.37 -2.54
C ASN A 19 -3.01 10.49 -3.20
N GLN A 20 -2.72 11.57 -2.46
CA GLN A 20 -1.86 12.65 -2.99
C GLN A 20 -0.40 12.21 -3.18
N ASN A 21 0.04 11.13 -2.53
CA ASN A 21 1.44 10.69 -2.54
C ASN A 21 1.58 9.17 -2.75
N ILE A 22 0.73 8.59 -3.61
CA ILE A 22 0.77 7.15 -3.96
C ILE A 22 2.19 6.65 -4.28
N PRO A 23 3.04 7.34 -5.06
CA PRO A 23 4.38 6.83 -5.37
C PRO A 23 5.26 6.59 -4.13
N ILE A 24 5.06 7.35 -3.05
CA ILE A 24 5.81 7.23 -1.80
C ILE A 24 5.14 6.21 -0.89
N TYR A 25 3.84 6.35 -0.65
CA TYR A 25 3.16 5.53 0.34
C TYR A 25 2.93 4.08 -0.11
N SER A 26 2.84 3.82 -1.41
CA SER A 26 2.80 2.45 -1.94
C SER A 26 4.11 1.69 -1.66
N VAL A 27 5.26 2.35 -1.82
CA VAL A 27 6.57 1.77 -1.49
C VAL A 27 6.67 1.51 0.01
N LEU A 28 6.24 2.47 0.84
CA LEU A 28 6.23 2.32 2.29
C LEU A 28 5.31 1.17 2.74
N PHE A 29 4.13 1.06 2.15
CA PHE A 29 3.16 0.00 2.45
C PHE A 29 3.76 -1.40 2.23
N TYR A 30 4.34 -1.64 1.04
CA TYR A 30 4.96 -2.93 0.75
C TYR A 30 6.24 -3.17 1.55
N ALA A 31 7.01 -2.13 1.87
CA ALA A 31 8.17 -2.27 2.75
C ALA A 31 7.76 -2.78 4.13
N ASN A 32 6.68 -2.22 4.70
CA ASN A 32 6.12 -2.67 5.98
C ASN A 32 5.59 -4.12 5.92
N ILE A 33 4.95 -4.53 4.81
CA ILE A 33 4.51 -5.91 4.63
C ILE A 33 5.71 -6.86 4.64
N LEU A 34 6.74 -6.56 3.83
CA LEU A 34 7.90 -7.44 3.71
C LEU A 34 8.76 -7.46 4.98
N GLU A 35 8.81 -6.38 5.75
CA GLU A 35 9.47 -6.35 7.06
C GLU A 35 8.81 -7.34 8.03
N LYS A 36 7.47 -7.46 8.00
CA LYS A 36 6.72 -8.35 8.91
C LYS A 36 6.56 -9.76 8.38
N ALA A 37 6.48 -9.90 7.06
CA ALA A 37 6.23 -11.17 6.38
C ALA A 37 7.04 -11.24 5.07
N PRO A 38 8.34 -11.58 5.13
CA PRO A 38 9.20 -11.64 3.94
C PRO A 38 8.69 -12.59 2.86
N ALA A 39 8.06 -13.70 3.24
CA ALA A 39 7.48 -14.69 2.32
C ALA A 39 6.34 -14.12 1.45
N ALA A 40 5.72 -13.00 1.84
CA ALA A 40 4.70 -12.34 1.03
C ALA A 40 5.26 -11.80 -0.29
N LYS A 41 6.58 -11.61 -0.40
CA LYS A 41 7.25 -11.17 -1.65
C LYS A 41 6.88 -12.05 -2.84
N ASP A 42 6.79 -13.36 -2.64
CA ASP A 42 6.53 -14.33 -3.71
C ASP A 42 5.07 -14.33 -4.20
N LEU A 43 4.17 -13.67 -3.46
CA LEU A 43 2.75 -13.56 -3.80
C LEU A 43 2.45 -12.43 -4.80
N PHE A 44 3.36 -11.46 -4.94
CA PHE A 44 3.17 -10.30 -5.80
C PHE A 44 4.12 -10.35 -6.99
N SER A 45 3.59 -10.38 -8.22
CA SER A 45 4.38 -10.45 -9.45
C SER A 45 5.37 -9.28 -9.58
N PHE A 46 4.97 -8.09 -9.16
CA PHE A 46 5.80 -6.88 -9.16
C PHE A 46 6.85 -6.83 -8.03
N LEU A 47 6.88 -7.81 -7.12
CA LEU A 47 7.90 -7.93 -6.05
C LEU A 47 8.78 -9.17 -6.17
N LYS A 48 8.23 -10.29 -6.66
CA LYS A 48 8.88 -11.61 -6.62
C LYS A 48 10.34 -11.60 -7.11
N ASN A 49 10.60 -10.89 -8.21
CA ASN A 49 11.91 -10.88 -8.87
C ASN A 49 12.72 -9.58 -8.63
N SER A 50 12.31 -8.71 -7.72
CA SER A 50 13.01 -7.44 -7.45
C SER A 50 13.91 -7.52 -6.22
N ASP A 51 14.99 -6.75 -6.24
CA ASP A 51 15.86 -6.54 -5.07
C ASP A 51 15.22 -5.51 -4.13
N GLY A 52 14.21 -5.97 -3.39
CA GLY A 52 13.38 -5.15 -2.49
C GLY A 52 12.15 -4.56 -3.16
N VAL A 53 11.59 -3.50 -2.59
CA VAL A 53 10.37 -2.85 -3.11
C VAL A 53 10.74 -1.85 -4.22
N PRO A 54 10.30 -2.06 -5.47
CA PRO A 54 10.70 -1.20 -6.59
C PRO A 54 10.06 0.19 -6.48
N LYS A 55 10.89 1.23 -6.59
CA LYS A 55 10.43 2.63 -6.62
C LYS A 55 9.91 2.98 -8.02
N GLY A 56 8.77 3.68 -8.09
CA GLY A 56 8.22 4.13 -9.38
C GLY A 56 7.54 3.05 -10.23
N ASN A 57 7.35 1.83 -9.70
CA ASN A 57 6.65 0.76 -10.42
C ASN A 57 5.14 1.05 -10.47
N LEU A 58 4.57 1.11 -11.68
CA LEU A 58 3.16 1.46 -11.89
C LEU A 58 2.19 0.34 -11.45
N GLU A 59 2.57 -0.93 -11.57
CA GLU A 59 1.73 -2.06 -11.14
C GLU A 59 1.61 -2.09 -9.61
N LEU A 60 2.72 -1.86 -8.92
CA LEU A 60 2.78 -1.73 -7.47
C LEU A 60 1.89 -0.58 -6.99
N GLN A 61 2.01 0.59 -7.62
CA GLN A 61 1.20 1.77 -7.28
C GLN A 61 -0.29 1.51 -7.50
N ALA A 62 -0.65 0.97 -8.67
CA ALA A 62 -2.03 0.65 -9.01
C ALA A 62 -2.64 -0.43 -8.11
N HIS A 63 -1.83 -1.37 -7.61
CA HIS A 63 -2.31 -2.33 -6.61
C HIS A 63 -2.50 -1.66 -5.25
N ALA A 64 -1.54 -0.85 -4.78
CA ALA A 64 -1.64 -0.18 -3.48
C ALA A 64 -2.85 0.76 -3.38
N GLU A 65 -3.26 1.39 -4.49
CA GLU A 65 -4.46 2.24 -4.54
C GLU A 65 -5.78 1.45 -4.41
N LYS A 66 -5.78 0.15 -4.70
CA LYS A 66 -7.00 -0.69 -4.72
C LYS A 66 -7.26 -1.45 -3.42
N VAL A 67 -6.28 -1.53 -2.53
CA VAL A 67 -6.34 -2.26 -1.25
C VAL A 67 -6.93 -1.36 -0.17
#